data_AF-A0AAN8ZYZ5-F1
#
_entry.id   AF-A0AAN8ZYZ5-F1
#
_cell.length_a   1.000
_cell.length_b   1.000
_cell.length_c   1.000
_cell.angle_alpha   90.00
_cell.angle_beta   90.00
_cell.angle_gamma   90.00
#
_symmetry.space_group_name_H-M   'P 1'
#
loop_
_entity.id
_entity.type
_entity.pdbx_description
1 polymer ?
#
loop_
_entity_poly.entity_id
_entity_poly.type
_entity_poly.pdbx_seq_one_letter_code
_entity_poly.pdbx_strand_id
1 'polypeptide(L)'
;MKWAVKTLIDTLGENDFINVAAFNDTTEWVNNCTYCTPSNMYYEDRESGAYIKRDCCQPLVQASTRNKKLLYRAIDDLKDGGMASYSNALKFAYNAFKEFEKTRKVGEGANCHKTIMLFSDGGTEWPEYVFK
;
A
#
# COMPACT_ATOMS: atom_id res chain seq x y z
N MET A 1 -11.82 11.53 6.74
CA MET A 1 -11.00 10.90 5.68
C MET A 1 -11.03 9.37 5.73
N LYS A 2 -10.70 8.73 6.88
CA LYS A 2 -10.64 7.26 7.05
C LYS A 2 -11.84 6.49 6.49
N TRP A 3 -13.07 6.97 6.75
CA TRP A 3 -14.29 6.33 6.25
C TRP A 3 -14.37 6.28 4.71
N ALA A 4 -13.99 7.37 4.04
CA ALA A 4 -14.02 7.44 2.58
C ALA A 4 -13.04 6.43 1.94
N VAL A 5 -11.85 6.30 2.52
CA VAL A 5 -10.85 5.31 2.08
C VAL A 5 -11.40 3.89 2.24
N LYS A 6 -12.03 3.58 3.38
CA LYS A 6 -12.66 2.27 3.62
C LYS A 6 -13.78 1.98 2.63
N THR A 7 -14.72 2.92 2.44
CA THR A 7 -15.80 2.75 1.46
C THR A 7 -15.24 2.50 0.05
N LEU A 8 -14.14 3.14 -0.31
CA LEU A 8 -13.48 2.88 -1.59
C LEU A 8 -12.92 1.46 -1.67
N ILE A 9 -12.21 0.99 -0.64
CA ILE A 9 -11.70 -0.38 -0.57
C ILE A 9 -12.84 -1.42 -0.65
N ASP A 10 -14.02 -1.13 -0.10
CA ASP A 10 -15.19 -2.00 -0.23
C ASP A 10 -15.65 -2.16 -1.68
N THR A 11 -15.45 -1.15 -2.54
CA THR A 11 -15.85 -1.24 -3.96
C THR A 11 -14.97 -2.16 -4.81
N LEU A 12 -13.77 -2.50 -4.34
CA LEU A 12 -12.84 -3.34 -5.09
C LEU A 12 -13.28 -4.80 -5.13
N GLY A 13 -13.19 -5.44 -6.28
CA GLY A 13 -13.40 -6.88 -6.44
C GLY A 13 -12.20 -7.69 -5.96
N GLU A 14 -12.40 -9.00 -5.77
CA GLU A 14 -11.33 -9.92 -5.36
C GLU A 14 -10.20 -10.02 -6.40
N ASN A 15 -10.43 -9.62 -7.66
CA ASN A 15 -9.40 -9.61 -8.72
C ASN A 15 -8.58 -8.30 -8.77
N ASP A 16 -8.92 -7.31 -7.94
CA ASP A 16 -8.22 -6.04 -7.89
C ASP A 16 -7.01 -6.11 -6.96
N PHE A 17 -6.06 -5.20 -7.17
CA PHE A 17 -4.83 -5.10 -6.37
C PHE A 17 -4.72 -3.69 -5.81
N ILE A 18 -4.48 -3.59 -4.50
CA ILE A 18 -4.48 -2.34 -3.76
C ILE A 18 -3.37 -2.32 -2.72
N ASN A 19 -2.88 -1.13 -2.43
CA ASN A 19 -2.22 -0.82 -1.17
C ASN A 19 -2.60 0.60 -0.75
N VAL A 20 -2.35 0.94 0.51
CA VAL A 20 -2.67 2.25 1.08
C VAL A 20 -1.42 2.79 1.76
N ALA A 21 -1.01 3.99 1.35
CA ALA A 21 0.10 4.72 1.98
C ALA A 21 -0.44 5.93 2.75
N ALA A 22 0.21 6.26 3.85
CA ALA A 22 0.05 7.53 4.53
C ALA A 22 1.25 8.41 4.21
N PHE A 23 1.01 9.72 4.10
CA PHE A 23 2.06 10.68 3.82
C PHE A 23 1.94 11.91 4.71
N ASN A 24 3.08 12.32 5.23
CA ASN A 24 3.33 13.57 5.91
C ASN A 24 4.70 14.10 5.43
N ASP A 25 5.65 14.31 6.35
CA ASP A 25 7.04 14.62 6.02
C ASP A 25 7.70 13.45 5.25
N THR A 26 7.27 12.21 5.53
CA THR A 26 7.65 10.98 4.81
C THR A 26 6.42 10.30 4.18
N THR A 27 6.63 9.27 3.37
CA THR A 27 5.55 8.44 2.82
C THR A 27 5.83 6.98 3.13
N GLU A 28 4.87 6.31 3.76
CA GLU A 28 5.01 4.95 4.26
C GLU A 28 3.71 4.16 4.04
N TRP A 29 3.80 2.84 3.83
CA TRP A 29 2.60 2.00 3.79
C TRP A 29 1.92 1.97 5.16
N VAL A 30 0.59 2.07 5.17
CA VAL A 30 -0.19 2.04 6.43
C VAL A 30 -0.09 0.69 7.12
N ASN A 31 0.13 -0.37 6.35
CA ASN A 31 0.30 -1.73 6.86
C ASN A 31 1.64 -2.29 6.40
N ASN A 32 2.55 -2.58 7.34
CA ASN A 32 3.86 -3.13 7.00
C ASN A 32 3.83 -4.60 6.53
N CYS A 33 2.72 -5.32 6.76
CA CYS A 33 2.52 -6.68 6.27
C CYS A 33 2.01 -6.71 4.82
N THR A 34 2.01 -5.56 4.13
CA THR A 34 2.06 -5.53 2.66
C THR A 34 3.50 -5.59 2.13
N TYR A 35 4.51 -5.37 3.00
CA TYR A 35 5.89 -5.73 2.72
C TYR A 35 6.14 -7.17 3.18
N CYS A 36 6.65 -8.01 2.31
CA CYS A 36 7.68 -8.95 2.72
C CYS A 36 9.03 -8.53 2.17
N THR A 37 10.02 -9.32 2.44
CA THR A 37 11.38 -9.05 1.99
C THR A 37 11.80 -10.15 1.03
N PRO A 38 12.88 -9.95 0.27
CA PRO A 38 13.35 -10.95 -0.67
C PRO A 38 13.52 -12.31 0.02
N SER A 39 13.37 -13.34 -0.80
CA SER A 39 13.24 -14.79 -0.58
C SER A 39 14.13 -15.51 0.47
N ASN A 40 14.89 -14.79 1.30
CA ASN A 40 15.85 -15.29 2.28
C ASN A 40 15.64 -14.79 3.74
N MET A 41 14.56 -14.05 4.04
CA MET A 41 14.30 -13.59 5.42
C MET A 41 13.33 -14.54 6.15
N TYR A 42 13.81 -15.16 7.22
CA TYR A 42 13.03 -16.02 8.12
C TYR A 42 12.58 -15.23 9.35
N TYR A 43 11.33 -15.43 9.77
CA TYR A 43 10.80 -14.82 11.00
C TYR A 43 10.56 -15.90 12.05
N GLU A 44 10.96 -15.65 13.29
CA GLU A 44 10.73 -16.56 14.40
C GLU A 44 9.28 -16.41 14.91
N ASP A 45 8.54 -17.51 14.86
CA ASP A 45 7.19 -17.59 15.41
C ASP A 45 7.24 -17.66 16.94
N ARG A 46 6.65 -16.69 17.65
CA ARG A 46 6.76 -16.62 19.12
C ARG A 46 5.92 -17.67 19.85
N GLU A 47 5.07 -18.40 19.14
CA GLU A 47 4.16 -19.40 19.70
C GLU A 47 4.69 -20.83 19.48
N SER A 48 5.27 -21.11 18.30
CA SER A 48 5.87 -22.41 17.97
C SER A 48 7.41 -22.45 18.01
N GLY A 49 8.09 -21.30 18.08
CA GLY A 49 9.56 -21.19 18.02
C GLY A 49 10.17 -21.49 16.65
N ALA A 50 9.35 -21.67 15.61
CA ALA A 50 9.81 -22.04 14.28
C ALA A 50 10.17 -20.81 13.43
N TYR A 51 11.27 -20.91 12.68
CA TYR A 51 11.61 -19.92 11.64
C TYR A 51 10.77 -20.16 10.38
N ILE A 52 9.78 -19.30 10.14
CA ILE A 52 8.88 -19.38 8.99
C ILE A 52 9.33 -18.41 7.89
N LYS A 53 9.45 -18.92 6.66
CA LYS A 53 9.61 -18.10 5.45
C LYS A 53 8.24 -17.55 5.04
N ARG A 54 8.01 -16.25 5.22
CA ARG A 54 6.75 -15.60 4.79
C ARG A 54 6.93 -14.97 3.42
N ASP A 55 6.32 -15.58 2.39
CA ASP A 55 6.29 -15.13 0.99
C ASP A 55 5.16 -14.09 0.78
N CYS A 56 5.28 -12.89 1.36
CA CYS A 56 4.20 -11.89 1.46
C CYS A 56 4.55 -10.44 1.02
N CYS A 57 5.37 -10.22 -0.03
CA CYS A 57 5.80 -8.88 -0.47
C CYS A 57 5.34 -8.61 -1.87
N GLN A 58 4.33 -7.77 -1.95
CA GLN A 58 3.97 -7.19 -3.21
C GLN A 58 3.68 -5.72 -2.89
N PRO A 59 4.22 -4.77 -3.66
CA PRO A 59 3.88 -3.36 -3.49
C PRO A 59 2.37 -3.11 -3.54
N LEU A 60 1.62 -3.99 -4.23
CA LEU A 60 0.16 -4.06 -4.22
C LEU A 60 -0.29 -5.47 -3.86
N VAL A 61 -1.26 -5.60 -2.95
CA VAL A 61 -1.82 -6.90 -2.57
C VAL A 61 -3.20 -7.09 -3.17
N GLN A 62 -3.58 -8.34 -3.43
CA GLN A 62 -4.93 -8.65 -3.88
C GLN A 62 -5.96 -8.13 -2.86
N ALA A 63 -7.05 -7.53 -3.33
CA ALA A 63 -8.11 -6.95 -2.51
C ALA A 63 -9.04 -8.02 -1.89
N SER A 64 -8.45 -9.07 -1.33
CA SER A 64 -9.20 -10.13 -0.68
C SER A 64 -9.86 -9.67 0.60
N THR A 65 -10.96 -10.31 0.98
CA THR A 65 -11.64 -10.06 2.27
C THR A 65 -10.68 -10.04 3.47
N ARG A 66 -9.63 -10.87 3.46
CA ARG A 66 -8.58 -10.87 4.50
C ARG A 66 -7.73 -9.60 4.45
N ASN A 67 -7.23 -9.24 3.28
CA ASN A 67 -6.34 -8.09 3.10
C ASN A 67 -7.07 -6.77 3.37
N LYS A 68 -8.34 -6.64 2.95
CA LYS A 68 -9.19 -5.48 3.26
C LYS A 68 -9.31 -5.27 4.78
N LYS A 69 -9.56 -6.34 5.55
CA LYS A 69 -9.62 -6.27 7.03
C LYS A 69 -8.31 -5.80 7.65
N LEU A 70 -7.17 -6.21 7.10
CA LEU A 70 -5.84 -5.78 7.57
C LEU A 70 -5.60 -4.29 7.28
N LEU A 71 -5.97 -3.83 6.08
CA LEU A 71 -5.92 -2.42 5.71
C LEU A 71 -6.87 -1.58 6.59
N TYR A 72 -8.04 -2.10 6.96
CA TYR A 72 -9.01 -1.35 7.77
C TYR A 72 -8.48 -1.04 9.15
N ARG A 73 -7.88 -2.04 9.80
CA ARG A 73 -7.24 -1.87 11.11
C ARG A 73 -6.09 -0.88 11.04
N ALA A 74 -5.24 -1.02 10.02
CA ALA A 74 -4.14 -0.09 9.81
C ALA A 74 -4.61 1.36 9.56
N ILE A 75 -5.69 1.54 8.80
CA ILE A 75 -6.30 2.86 8.55
C ILE A 75 -6.89 3.45 9.83
N ASP A 76 -7.52 2.62 10.68
CA ASP A 76 -8.06 3.08 11.97
C ASP A 76 -6.96 3.58 12.91
N ASP A 77 -5.79 2.95 12.88
CA ASP A 77 -4.65 3.29 13.73
C ASP A 77 -3.84 4.50 13.24
N LEU A 78 -4.12 5.03 12.04
CA LEU A 78 -3.44 6.22 11.53
C LEU A 78 -3.60 7.41 12.47
N LYS A 79 -2.50 8.12 12.69
CA LYS A 79 -2.46 9.36 13.46
C LYS A 79 -2.02 10.50 12.58
N ASP A 80 -2.60 11.66 12.84
CA ASP A 80 -2.36 12.87 12.09
C ASP A 80 -1.09 13.54 12.65
N GLY A 81 -0.22 14.06 11.78
CA GLY A 81 0.98 14.77 12.20
C GLY A 81 1.99 14.97 11.06
N GLY A 82 2.87 15.97 11.21
CA GLY A 82 3.85 16.37 10.19
C GLY A 82 3.25 17.26 9.09
N MET A 83 4.07 17.62 8.11
CA MET A 83 3.69 18.44 6.95
C MET A 83 3.54 17.58 5.70
N ALA A 84 2.38 17.63 5.05
CA ALA A 84 2.12 16.85 3.85
C ALA A 84 3.06 17.19 2.68
N SER A 85 3.72 16.18 2.11
CA SER A 85 4.47 16.27 0.84
C SER A 85 3.81 15.44 -0.27
N TYR A 86 3.13 16.10 -1.20
CA TYR A 86 2.48 15.46 -2.34
C TYR A 86 3.51 14.92 -3.34
N SER A 87 4.62 15.63 -3.53
CA SER A 87 5.72 15.16 -4.38
C SER A 87 6.22 13.78 -3.95
N ASN A 88 6.47 13.60 -2.65
CA ASN A 88 6.96 12.34 -2.12
C ASN A 88 5.91 11.25 -2.23
N ALA A 89 4.65 11.57 -1.88
CA ALA A 89 3.54 10.63 -1.96
C ALA A 89 3.33 10.08 -3.38
N LEU A 90 3.33 10.96 -4.38
CA LEU A 90 3.13 10.58 -5.78
C LEU A 90 4.32 9.77 -6.31
N LYS A 91 5.57 10.21 -6.06
CA LYS A 91 6.76 9.44 -6.45
C LYS A 91 6.76 8.04 -5.82
N PHE A 92 6.40 7.94 -4.55
CA PHE A 92 6.27 6.67 -3.84
C PHE A 92 5.24 5.75 -4.51
N ALA A 93 4.05 6.27 -4.81
CA ALA A 93 3.00 5.51 -5.49
C ALA A 93 3.41 5.07 -6.92
N TYR A 94 4.08 5.95 -7.68
CA TYR A 94 4.60 5.59 -9.00
C TYR A 94 5.64 4.47 -8.93
N ASN A 95 6.54 4.52 -7.95
CA ASN A 95 7.53 3.48 -7.75
C ASN A 95 6.89 2.16 -7.32
N ALA A 96 5.84 2.19 -6.50
CA ALA A 96 5.10 0.98 -6.14
C ALA A 96 4.53 0.25 -7.36
N PHE A 97 3.96 0.97 -8.34
CA PHE A 97 3.52 0.35 -9.59
C PHE A 97 4.68 -0.24 -10.40
N LYS A 98 5.81 0.48 -10.51
CA LYS A 98 7.00 -0.01 -11.24
C LYS A 98 7.59 -1.26 -10.59
N GLU A 99 7.61 -1.31 -9.26
CA GLU A 99 8.07 -2.47 -8.50
C GLU A 99 7.10 -3.65 -8.65
N PHE A 100 5.80 -3.41 -8.51
CA PHE A 100 4.77 -4.44 -8.66
C PHE A 100 4.85 -5.12 -10.03
N GLU A 101 5.01 -4.35 -11.10
CA GLU A 101 5.20 -4.90 -12.45
C GLU A 101 6.42 -5.82 -12.58
N LYS A 102 7.50 -5.56 -11.84
CA LYS A 102 8.72 -6.37 -11.85
C LYS A 102 8.61 -7.62 -10.97
N THR A 103 7.84 -7.56 -9.89
CA THR A 103 7.80 -8.60 -8.85
C THR A 103 6.55 -9.46 -8.86
N ARG A 104 5.50 -9.06 -9.58
CA ARG A 104 4.24 -9.82 -9.67
C ARG A 104 4.45 -11.19 -10.32
N LYS A 105 3.76 -12.20 -9.81
CA LYS A 105 3.70 -13.53 -10.42
C LYS A 105 2.87 -13.49 -11.70
N VAL A 106 3.08 -14.47 -12.59
CA VAL A 106 2.28 -14.59 -13.82
C VAL A 106 0.81 -14.75 -13.44
N GLY A 107 -0.04 -13.85 -13.96
CA GLY A 107 -1.47 -13.81 -13.65
C GLY A 107 -1.86 -12.90 -12.47
N GLU A 108 -0.90 -12.30 -11.77
CA GLU A 108 -1.18 -11.27 -10.75
C GLU A 108 -1.30 -9.87 -11.37
N GLY A 109 -2.14 -9.04 -10.78
CA GLY A 109 -2.45 -7.69 -11.24
C GLY A 109 -3.58 -7.65 -12.27
N ALA A 110 -4.46 -6.65 -12.12
CA ALA A 110 -5.39 -6.30 -13.18
C ALA A 110 -4.59 -5.57 -14.27
N ASN A 111 -4.27 -6.24 -15.39
CA ASN A 111 -3.65 -5.64 -16.59
C ASN A 111 -4.53 -4.54 -17.26
N CYS A 112 -5.53 -4.00 -16.55
CA CYS A 112 -6.55 -3.11 -17.05
C CYS A 112 -6.25 -1.66 -16.67
N HIS A 113 -6.43 -1.30 -15.41
CA HIS A 113 -6.43 0.08 -14.94
C HIS A 113 -5.44 0.25 -13.77
N LYS A 114 -4.64 1.32 -13.85
CA LYS A 114 -3.72 1.75 -12.79
C LYS A 114 -4.16 3.12 -12.32
N THR A 115 -4.51 3.24 -11.05
CA THR A 115 -5.05 4.48 -10.51
C THR A 115 -4.41 4.78 -9.16
N ILE A 116 -3.98 6.03 -8.99
CA ILE A 116 -3.55 6.59 -7.71
C ILE A 116 -4.68 7.50 -7.24
N MET A 117 -5.18 7.28 -6.03
CA MET A 117 -6.20 8.13 -5.42
C MET A 117 -5.62 8.80 -4.18
N LEU A 118 -5.68 10.13 -4.15
CA LEU A 118 -5.13 10.96 -3.08
C LEU A 118 -6.28 11.52 -2.24
N PHE A 119 -6.23 11.31 -0.93
CA PHE A 119 -7.15 11.90 0.02
C PHE A 119 -6.39 12.94 0.84
N SER A 120 -6.80 14.20 0.72
CA SER A 120 -6.21 15.34 1.44
C SER A 120 -7.27 16.43 1.61
N ASP A 121 -7.14 17.25 2.65
CA ASP A 121 -7.95 18.45 2.90
C ASP A 121 -7.50 19.67 2.09
N GLY A 122 -6.36 19.57 1.42
CA GLY A 122 -5.79 20.61 0.56
C GLY A 122 -4.33 20.85 0.89
N GLY A 123 -3.63 21.53 0.00
CA GLY A 123 -2.23 21.87 0.20
C GLY A 123 -1.75 22.88 -0.81
N THR A 124 -0.60 23.48 -0.52
CA THR A 124 -0.03 24.57 -1.31
C THR A 124 0.95 24.09 -2.38
N GLU A 125 1.36 22.83 -2.32
CA GLU A 125 2.29 22.23 -3.27
C GLU A 125 1.56 21.76 -4.54
N TRP A 126 2.11 22.08 -5.71
CA TRP A 126 1.64 21.60 -7.00
C TRP A 126 2.76 20.84 -7.74
N PRO A 127 2.85 19.50 -7.58
CA PRO A 127 4.03 18.73 -7.99
C PRO A 127 3.98 18.31 -9.48
N GLU A 128 3.81 19.27 -10.41
CA GLU A 128 3.69 18.98 -11.85
C GLU A 128 4.86 18.16 -12.41
N TYR A 129 6.05 18.39 -11.89
CA TYR A 129 7.28 17.75 -12.36
C TYR A 129 7.29 16.23 -12.08
N VAL A 130 6.43 15.72 -11.20
CA VAL A 130 6.28 14.28 -10.97
C VAL A 130 5.54 13.60 -12.13
N PHE A 131 4.77 14.37 -12.90
CA PHE A 131 3.95 13.88 -14.02
C PHE A 131 4.59 14.09 -15.39
N LYS A 132 5.75 14.76 -15.46
CA LYS A 132 6.52 15.01 -16.69
C LYS A 132 7.58 13.93 -16.87
#